data_AF-A0AA38LHU3-F1
#
_entry.id   AF-A0AA38LHU3-F1
#
_cell.length_a   1.000
_cell.length_b   1.000
_cell.length_c   1.000
_cell.angle_alpha   90.00
_cell.angle_beta   90.00
_cell.angle_gamma   90.00
#
_symmetry.space_group_name_H-M   'P 1'
#
loop_
_entity.id
_entity.type
_entity.pdbx_description
1 polymer ?
#
loop_
_entity_poly.entity_id
_entity_poly.type
_entity_poly.pdbx_seq_one_letter_code
_entity_poly.pdbx_strand_id
1 'polypeptide(L)'
;AEDSYLPKTIPYDTSTLLNEATVDLNIGTSKDPHIIKVGQSLNPQELGDFTTFLSNHHQAFAWAYEDMLGLDPDIVVHNIITLPNIKLVKQKL
;
A
#
# COMPACT_ATOMS: atom_id res chain seq x y z
N ALA A 1 -23.20 27.48 13.42
CA ALA A 1 -21.79 27.13 13.57
C ALA A 1 -21.65 25.67 13.18
N GLU A 2 -21.57 25.45 11.88
CA GLU A 2 -21.54 24.16 11.20
C GLU A 2 -20.48 24.32 10.10
N ASP A 3 -19.23 24.52 10.51
CA ASP A 3 -18.07 24.34 9.62
C ASP A 3 -17.64 22.88 9.75
N SER A 4 -18.52 22.00 9.28
CA SER A 4 -18.35 20.56 9.25
C SER A 4 -17.27 20.20 8.24
N TYR A 5 -16.10 19.81 8.73
CA TYR A 5 -15.11 18.91 8.10
C TYR A 5 -15.32 18.60 6.60
N LEU A 6 -14.98 19.55 5.73
CA LEU A 6 -14.56 19.20 4.39
C LEU A 6 -13.05 18.90 4.44
N PRO A 7 -12.59 17.73 3.98
CA PRO A 7 -11.16 17.54 3.79
C PRO A 7 -10.69 18.61 2.80
N LYS A 8 -9.79 19.48 3.24
CA LYS A 8 -9.09 20.42 2.35
C LYS A 8 -8.51 19.56 1.23
N THR A 9 -9.04 19.70 0.01
CA THR A 9 -8.56 19.01 -1.18
C THR A 9 -7.13 19.44 -1.39
N ILE A 10 -6.17 18.65 -0.91
CA ILE A 10 -4.78 18.85 -1.32
C ILE A 10 -4.73 18.41 -2.79
N PRO A 11 -4.29 19.27 -3.71
CA PRO A 11 -4.10 18.89 -5.10
C PRO A 11 -2.78 18.14 -5.17
N TYR A 12 -2.71 16.90 -4.67
CA TYR A 12 -1.69 16.01 -5.16
C TYR A 12 -2.12 15.66 -6.58
N ASP A 13 -1.45 16.23 -7.56
CA ASP A 13 -1.50 15.68 -8.92
C ASP A 13 -0.85 14.29 -8.87
N THR A 14 -1.66 13.27 -8.59
CA THR A 14 -1.22 11.88 -8.54
C THR A 14 -0.77 11.36 -9.91
N SER A 15 -1.01 12.11 -10.99
CA SER A 15 -0.70 11.71 -12.37
C SER A 15 0.81 11.68 -12.65
N THR A 16 1.60 12.51 -11.95
CA THR A 16 3.07 12.50 -12.06
C THR A 16 3.71 11.44 -11.17
N LEU A 17 3.13 11.15 -10.00
CA LEU A 17 3.55 10.07 -9.09
C LEU A 17 3.26 8.66 -9.63
N LEU A 18 2.24 8.51 -10.50
CA LEU A 18 1.82 7.20 -11.00
C LEU A 18 2.78 6.59 -12.05
N ASN A 19 3.68 7.40 -12.63
CA ASN A 19 4.57 7.01 -13.72
C ASN A 19 6.06 6.99 -13.34
N GLU A 20 6.39 7.21 -12.06
CA GLU A 20 7.77 7.16 -11.61
C GLU A 20 8.31 5.71 -11.69
N ALA A 21 9.51 5.54 -12.26
CA ALA A 21 10.19 4.26 -12.25
C ALA A 21 10.56 3.89 -10.80
N THR A 22 10.25 2.67 -10.37
CA THR A 22 10.56 2.19 -9.02
C THR A 22 11.63 1.11 -9.04
N VAL A 23 12.29 0.92 -7.91
CA VAL A 23 13.11 -0.27 -7.64
C VAL A 23 12.53 -1.05 -6.46
N ASP A 24 12.65 -2.37 -6.55
CA ASP A 24 12.26 -3.28 -5.49
C ASP A 24 13.36 -3.33 -4.43
N LEU A 25 12.97 -3.14 -3.18
CA LEU A 25 13.85 -3.20 -2.01
C LEU A 25 13.30 -4.24 -1.04
N ASN A 26 14.10 -5.26 -0.72
CA ASN A 26 13.76 -6.22 0.32
C ASN A 26 14.26 -5.71 1.68
N ILE A 27 13.33 -5.42 2.58
CA ILE A 27 13.62 -5.02 3.97
C ILE A 27 13.40 -6.16 4.98
N GLY A 28 13.00 -7.35 4.49
CA GLY A 28 12.85 -8.56 5.27
C GLY A 28 14.11 -9.43 5.27
N THR A 29 13.94 -10.74 5.47
CA THR A 29 15.03 -11.72 5.44
C THR A 29 15.03 -12.50 4.14
N SER A 30 16.07 -13.31 3.89
CA SER A 30 16.09 -14.19 2.70
C SER A 30 15.05 -15.32 2.76
N LYS A 31 14.60 -15.70 3.96
CA LYS A 31 13.57 -16.74 4.14
C LYS A 31 12.15 -16.17 4.18
N ASP A 32 12.04 -14.91 4.57
CA ASP A 32 10.79 -14.17 4.72
C ASP A 32 10.98 -12.77 4.12
N PRO A 33 10.90 -12.65 2.78
CA PRO A 33 11.19 -11.40 2.09
C PRO A 33 10.01 -10.44 2.17
N HIS A 34 10.31 -9.19 2.53
CA HIS A 34 9.35 -8.10 2.60
C HIS A 34 9.75 -7.04 1.58
N ILE A 35 9.14 -7.11 0.39
CA ILE A 35 9.50 -6.29 -0.75
C ILE A 35 8.65 -5.03 -0.77
N ILE A 36 9.31 -3.88 -0.86
CA ILE A 36 8.69 -2.58 -1.08
C ILE A 36 9.22 -1.95 -2.36
N LYS A 37 8.46 -1.00 -2.92
CA LYS A 37 8.84 -0.24 -4.09
C LYS A 37 9.19 1.18 -3.68
N VAL A 38 10.40 1.61 -4.02
CA VAL A 38 10.86 3.00 -3.81
C VAL A 38 11.15 3.66 -5.15
N GLY A 39 10.93 4.97 -5.23
CA GLY A 39 11.18 5.75 -6.43
C GLY A 39 12.66 5.74 -6.83
N GLN A 40 12.95 5.58 -8.12
CA GLN A 40 14.32 5.67 -8.66
C GLN A 40 14.86 7.09 -8.66
N SER A 41 14.01 8.10 -8.41
CA SER A 41 14.44 9.49 -8.29
C SER A 41 15.29 9.76 -7.04
N LEU A 42 15.27 8.86 -6.05
CA LEU A 42 16.05 8.99 -4.82
C LEU A 42 17.55 8.97 -5.12
N ASN A 43 18.27 9.92 -4.54
CA ASN A 43 19.72 9.90 -4.60
C ASN A 43 20.29 8.78 -3.70
N PRO A 44 21.57 8.38 -3.86
CA PRO A 44 22.14 7.25 -3.11
C PRO A 44 22.12 7.43 -1.59
N GLN A 45 22.24 8.67 -1.10
CA GLN A 45 22.18 8.96 0.34
C GLN A 45 20.76 8.82 0.87
N GLU A 46 19.78 9.42 0.18
CA GLU A 46 18.36 9.28 0.51
C GLU A 46 17.93 7.81 0.49
N LEU A 47 18.35 7.06 -0.52
CA LEU A 47 18.04 5.63 -0.63
C LEU A 47 18.59 4.85 0.58
N GLY A 48 19.82 5.15 1.02
CA GLY A 48 20.42 4.54 2.20
C GLY A 48 19.68 4.88 3.49
N ASP A 49 19.32 6.15 3.66
CA ASP A 49 18.58 6.65 4.82
C ASP A 49 17.17 6.03 4.87
N PHE A 50 16.46 5.98 3.74
CA PHE A 50 15.15 5.33 3.62
C PHE A 50 15.24 3.83 3.88
N THR A 51 16.24 3.14 3.31
CA THR A 51 16.42 1.71 3.54
C THR A 51 16.60 1.41 5.02
N THR A 52 17.43 2.21 5.70
CA THR A 52 17.66 2.08 7.15
C THR A 52 16.39 2.35 7.94
N PHE A 53 15.70 3.44 7.63
CA PHE A 53 14.46 3.82 8.30
C PHE A 53 13.38 2.74 8.16
N LEU A 54 13.15 2.25 6.95
CA LEU A 54 12.10 1.28 6.64
C LEU A 54 12.41 -0.10 7.24
N SER A 55 13.68 -0.51 7.21
CA SER A 55 14.12 -1.75 7.87
C SER A 55 13.90 -1.71 9.39
N ASN A 56 14.18 -0.57 10.03
CA ASN A 56 13.95 -0.39 11.47
C ASN A 56 12.46 -0.37 11.84
N HIS A 57 11.58 -0.01 10.91
CA HIS A 57 10.14 0.07 11.11
C HIS A 57 9.37 -1.00 10.32
N HIS A 58 10.01 -2.13 9.98
CA HIS A 58 9.34 -3.16 9.17
C HIS A 58 8.06 -3.70 9.82
N GLN A 59 7.95 -3.65 11.16
CA GLN A 59 6.77 -4.08 11.92
C GLN A 59 5.57 -3.11 11.82
N ALA A 60 5.78 -1.90 11.29
CA ALA A 60 4.69 -0.94 11.10
C ALA A 60 3.84 -1.26 9.85
N PHE A 61 4.28 -2.20 9.02
CA PHE A 61 3.57 -2.65 7.82
C PHE A 61 2.82 -3.94 8.14
N ALA A 62 1.63 -4.07 7.56
CA ALA A 62 0.91 -5.35 7.51
C ALA A 62 1.30 -6.08 6.22
N TRP A 63 2.18 -7.06 6.35
CA TRP A 63 2.70 -7.84 5.22
C TRP A 63 1.73 -8.94 4.82
N ALA A 64 1.03 -9.47 5.82
CA ALA A 64 -0.11 -10.35 5.66
C ALA A 64 -1.36 -9.71 6.31
N TYR A 65 -2.52 -10.28 6.01
CA TYR A 65 -3.78 -9.77 6.56
C TYR A 65 -3.86 -10.02 8.07
N GLU A 66 -3.23 -11.10 8.53
CA GLU A 66 -3.09 -11.51 9.92
C GLU A 66 -2.36 -10.45 10.77
N ASP A 67 -1.53 -9.60 10.14
CA ASP A 67 -0.81 -8.52 10.83
C ASP A 67 -1.72 -7.31 11.15
N MET A 68 -2.91 -7.21 10.55
CA MET A 68 -3.89 -6.15 10.81
C MET A 68 -4.76 -6.45 12.04
N LEU A 69 -4.12 -6.61 13.20
CA LEU A 69 -4.80 -6.91 14.46
C LEU A 69 -5.74 -5.76 14.87
N GLY A 70 -6.99 -6.10 15.17
CA GLY A 70 -8.01 -5.14 15.64
C GLY A 70 -9.07 -4.75 14.60
N LEU A 71 -8.94 -5.25 13.36
CA LEU A 71 -10.00 -5.17 12.36
C LEU A 71 -10.73 -6.51 12.29
N ASP A 72 -12.04 -6.50 12.57
CA ASP A 72 -12.87 -7.69 12.43
C ASP A 72 -12.96 -8.07 10.94
N PRO A 73 -12.52 -9.26 10.53
CA PRO A 73 -12.60 -9.72 9.15
C PRO A 73 -14.00 -9.60 8.56
N ASP A 74 -15.05 -9.79 9.36
CA ASP A 74 -16.44 -9.65 8.91
C ASP A 74 -16.79 -8.20 8.52
N ILE A 75 -16.04 -7.21 9.00
CA ILE A 75 -16.21 -5.78 8.69
C ILE A 75 -15.31 -5.34 7.52
N VAL A 76 -14.08 -5.83 7.48
CA VAL A 76 -13.06 -5.34 6.54
C VAL A 76 -12.88 -6.19 5.27
N VAL A 77 -13.46 -7.40 5.22
CA VAL A 77 -13.55 -8.17 3.99
C VAL A 77 -14.77 -7.71 3.19
N HIS A 78 -14.52 -7.16 2.00
CA HIS A 78 -15.60 -6.87 1.07
C HIS A 78 -16.11 -8.15 0.40
N ASN A 79 -17.24 -8.67 0.87
CA ASN A 79 -17.90 -9.81 0.25
C ASN A 79 -18.66 -9.36 -1.00
N ILE A 80 -18.09 -9.66 -2.18
CA ILE A 80 -18.82 -9.55 -3.44
C ILE A 80 -19.76 -10.75 -3.53
N ILE A 81 -21.04 -10.51 -3.30
CA ILE A 81 -22.06 -11.55 -3.43
C ILE A 81 -22.10 -11.99 -4.90
N THR A 82 -21.65 -13.22 -5.17
CA THR A 82 -21.75 -13.83 -6.50
C THR A 82 -22.96 -14.74 -6.55
N LEU A 83 -23.78 -14.59 -7.58
CA LEU A 83 -24.91 -15.49 -7.83
C LEU A 83 -24.35 -16.77 -8.50
N PRO A 84 -24.67 -17.97 -8.00
CA PRO A 84 -24.02 -19.22 -8.40
C PRO A 84 -24.20 -19.56 -9.90
N ASN A 85 -25.23 -18.99 -10.53
CA ASN A 85 -25.58 -19.26 -11.93
C ASN A 85 -25.29 -18.08 -12.86
N ILE A 86 -24.61 -17.03 -12.38
CA ILE A 86 -24.24 -15.89 -13.21
C ILE A 86 -22.82 -16.09 -13.73
N LYS A 87 -22.68 -16.06 -15.06
CA LYS A 87 -21.38 -16.09 -15.71
C LYS A 87 -20.58 -14.86 -15.30
N LEU A 88 -19.44 -15.07 -14.65
CA LEU A 88 -18.52 -14.00 -14.26
C LEU A 88 -18.09 -13.21 -15.51
N VAL A 89 -18.17 -11.88 -15.42
CA VAL A 89 -17.68 -10.97 -16.45
C VAL A 89 -16.35 -10.39 -15.98
N LYS A 90 -15.32 -10.50 -16.80
CA LYS A 90 -14.02 -9.89 -16.53
C LYS A 90 -14.18 -8.37 -16.62
N GLN A 91 -13.94 -7.66 -15.51
CA GLN A 91 -13.83 -6.21 -15.54
C GLN A 91 -12.66 -5.84 -16.46
N LYS A 92 -12.92 -4.93 -17.40
CA LYS A 92 -11.88 -4.41 -18.29
C LYS A 92 -10.97 -3.51 -17.45
N LEU A 93 -9.68 -3.84 -17.42
CA LEU A 93 -8.64 -3.00 -16.83
C LEU A 93 -8.36 -1.81 -17.76
#